data_AF-A0A178MID3-F1
#
_entry.id   AF-A0A178MID3-F1
#
_cell.length_a   1.000
_cell.length_b   1.000
_cell.length_c   1.000
_cell.angle_alpha   90.00
_cell.angle_beta   90.00
_cell.angle_gamma   90.00
#
_symmetry.space_group_name_H-M   'P 1'
#
loop_
_entity.id
_entity.type
_entity.pdbx_description
1 polymer ?
#
loop_
_entity_poly.entity_id
_entity_poly.type
_entity_poly.pdbx_seq_one_letter_code
_entity_poly.pdbx_strand_id
1 'polypeptide(L)'
;MQATRLLTGAEAGLSGDEQIRIALRAIVAKGGIAQMTDLYQAVEQHMGGAKLSDQGKASLRFFINKVAVKAGYVYPADPAIPGWRITPEGREAIQSELPVQEEAVNVDTDQPIQIPSNSVRGAAFEQYVLRLLKKLYPYHTWYHQGQHKGAERGLDFIGYQVGIIENQPKVIGVQVKFHSPTTAPSAQEWSKFLAGCFARRVDQAVFITSGRLTSEQRREAGEARILVIEGQEEITRIASLHQIEKFDLFDELEDRELL
;
A
#
# COMPACT_ATOMS: atom_id res chain seq x y z
N MET A 1 27.43 17.45 -29.32
CA MET A 1 26.96 16.39 -28.41
C MET A 1 26.38 17.06 -27.18
N GLN A 2 25.07 16.98 -26.96
CA GLN A 2 24.49 17.44 -25.69
C GLN A 2 24.89 16.44 -24.60
N ALA A 3 25.36 16.94 -23.46
CA ALA A 3 25.68 16.09 -22.30
C ALA A 3 24.41 15.35 -21.85
N THR A 4 24.51 14.03 -21.67
CA THR A 4 23.41 13.22 -21.13
C THR A 4 23.11 13.68 -19.71
N ARG A 5 21.88 14.15 -19.46
CA ARG A 5 21.44 14.53 -18.11
C ARG A 5 21.27 13.28 -17.25
N LEU A 6 21.81 13.30 -16.04
CA LEU A 6 21.66 12.25 -15.04
C LEU A 6 20.66 12.71 -14.00
N LEU A 7 19.56 11.98 -13.83
CA LEU A 7 18.45 12.34 -12.94
C LEU A 7 17.99 11.10 -12.17
N THR A 8 17.33 11.30 -11.04
CA THR A 8 16.46 10.30 -10.44
C THR A 8 15.16 10.16 -11.24
N GLY A 9 14.40 9.09 -11.01
CA GLY A 9 13.07 8.97 -11.62
C GLY A 9 12.13 10.11 -11.22
N ALA A 10 12.18 10.54 -9.95
CA ALA A 10 11.35 11.62 -9.43
C ALA A 10 11.67 12.98 -10.09
N GLU A 11 12.96 13.32 -10.24
CA GLU A 11 13.38 14.53 -10.96
C GLU A 11 12.99 14.51 -12.44
N ALA A 12 12.81 13.32 -13.02
CA ALA A 12 12.28 13.14 -14.37
C ALA A 12 10.74 13.10 -14.42
N GLY A 13 10.05 13.33 -13.29
CA GLY A 13 8.59 13.36 -13.19
C GLY A 13 7.92 12.00 -12.98
N LEU A 14 8.68 10.95 -12.66
CA LEU A 14 8.15 9.60 -12.41
C LEU A 14 8.00 9.34 -10.90
N SER A 15 6.78 9.10 -10.45
CA SER A 15 6.50 8.63 -9.09
C SER A 15 7.10 7.23 -8.84
N GLY A 16 7.17 6.83 -7.56
CA GLY A 16 7.63 5.49 -7.19
C GLY A 16 6.74 4.39 -7.79
N ASP A 17 5.43 4.60 -7.78
CA ASP A 17 4.45 3.65 -8.32
C ASP A 17 4.57 3.51 -9.84
N GLU A 18 4.84 4.61 -10.55
CA GLU A 18 5.13 4.58 -11.99
C GLU A 18 6.43 3.85 -12.30
N GLN A 19 7.49 4.11 -11.53
CA GLN A 19 8.76 3.40 -11.67
C GLN A 19 8.60 1.89 -11.45
N ILE A 20 7.82 1.48 -10.44
CA ILE A 20 7.48 0.06 -10.21
C ILE A 20 6.68 -0.49 -11.40
N ARG A 21 5.66 0.22 -11.88
CA ARG A 21 4.84 -0.24 -13.01
C ARG A 21 5.66 -0.43 -14.29
N ILE A 22 6.56 0.52 -14.60
CA ILE A 22 7.47 0.42 -15.76
C ILE A 22 8.36 -0.82 -15.61
N ALA A 23 8.92 -1.04 -14.41
CA ALA A 23 9.74 -2.20 -14.14
C ALA A 23 8.96 -3.52 -14.25
N LEU A 24 7.73 -3.59 -13.71
CA LEU A 24 6.87 -4.78 -13.83
C LEU A 24 6.55 -5.10 -15.30
N ARG A 25 6.25 -4.09 -16.12
CA ARG A 25 6.07 -4.25 -17.58
C ARG A 25 7.33 -4.78 -18.25
N ALA A 26 8.50 -4.28 -17.87
CA ALA A 26 9.77 -4.77 -18.39
C ALA A 26 10.02 -6.25 -18.02
N ILE A 27 9.71 -6.67 -16.78
CA ILE A 27 9.79 -8.07 -16.36
C ILE A 27 8.87 -8.95 -17.21
N VAL A 28 7.62 -8.52 -17.45
CA VAL A 28 6.68 -9.26 -18.31
C VAL A 28 7.19 -9.36 -19.75
N ALA A 29 7.68 -8.26 -20.32
CA ALA A 29 8.20 -8.21 -21.69
C ALA A 29 9.41 -9.15 -21.90
N LYS A 30 10.15 -9.46 -20.82
CA LYS A 30 11.28 -10.41 -20.82
C LYS A 30 10.88 -11.85 -20.46
N GLY A 31 9.59 -12.19 -20.54
CA GLY A 31 9.11 -13.54 -20.26
C GLY A 31 8.87 -13.83 -18.78
N GLY A 32 8.77 -12.79 -17.94
CA GLY A 32 8.50 -12.91 -16.51
C GLY A 32 9.73 -12.85 -15.61
N ILE A 33 10.93 -12.71 -16.16
CA ILE A 33 12.19 -12.53 -15.43
C ILE A 33 13.04 -11.45 -16.13
N ALA A 34 13.57 -10.47 -15.40
CA ALA A 34 14.46 -9.45 -15.96
C ALA A 34 15.62 -9.09 -15.03
N GLN A 35 16.76 -8.67 -15.59
CA GLN A 35 17.89 -8.20 -14.81
C GLN A 35 17.68 -6.74 -14.38
N MET A 36 18.37 -6.31 -13.33
CA MET A 36 18.26 -4.91 -12.86
C MET A 36 18.64 -3.89 -13.95
N THR A 37 19.58 -4.25 -14.83
CA THR A 37 19.96 -3.45 -16.00
C THR A 37 18.82 -3.27 -17.00
N ASP A 38 17.98 -4.30 -17.20
CA ASP A 38 16.79 -4.18 -18.04
C ASP A 38 15.78 -3.19 -17.42
N LEU A 39 15.64 -3.22 -16.08
CA LEU A 39 14.73 -2.32 -15.36
C LEU A 39 15.19 -0.87 -15.43
N TYR A 40 16.50 -0.61 -15.30
CA TYR A 40 17.05 0.74 -15.51
C TYR A 40 16.74 1.25 -16.91
N GLN A 41 17.04 0.46 -17.94
CA GLN A 41 16.79 0.86 -19.32
C GLN A 41 15.31 1.15 -19.58
N ALA A 42 14.41 0.33 -19.02
CA ALA A 42 12.98 0.54 -19.16
C ALA A 42 12.52 1.85 -18.52
N VAL A 43 13.02 2.20 -17.33
CA VAL A 43 12.71 3.48 -16.68
C VAL A 43 13.32 4.65 -17.45
N GLU A 44 14.58 4.56 -17.89
CA GLU A 44 15.27 5.61 -18.66
C GLU A 44 14.55 5.95 -19.98
N GLN A 45 13.89 4.97 -20.62
CA GLN A 45 13.07 5.21 -21.82
C GLN A 45 11.90 6.17 -21.58
N HIS A 46 11.48 6.34 -20.32
CA HIS A 46 10.39 7.24 -19.93
C HIS A 46 10.91 8.59 -19.37
N MET A 47 12.23 8.80 -19.33
CA MET A 47 12.84 10.02 -18.74
C MET A 47 13.21 11.08 -19.78
N GLY A 48 12.55 11.10 -20.94
CA GLY A 48 12.75 12.15 -21.96
C GLY A 48 14.19 12.28 -22.48
N GLY A 49 14.94 11.18 -22.52
CA GLY A 49 16.33 11.14 -22.96
C GLY A 49 17.39 11.34 -21.86
N ALA A 50 16.97 11.55 -20.60
CA ALA A 50 17.87 11.48 -19.44
C ALA A 50 18.20 10.02 -19.09
N LYS A 51 19.25 9.82 -18.30
CA LYS A 51 19.61 8.53 -17.70
C LYS A 51 19.49 8.57 -16.19
N LEU A 52 19.34 7.40 -15.57
CA LEU A 52 19.32 7.30 -14.12
C LEU A 52 20.69 7.63 -13.55
N SER A 53 20.72 8.62 -12.64
CA SER A 53 21.86 8.85 -11.75
C SER A 53 22.09 7.64 -10.84
N ASP A 54 23.23 7.58 -10.14
CA ASP A 54 23.48 6.49 -9.20
C ASP A 54 22.47 6.46 -8.05
N GLN A 55 22.04 7.64 -7.59
CA GLN A 55 20.92 7.78 -6.66
C GLN A 55 19.62 7.24 -7.28
N GLY A 56 19.29 7.60 -8.53
CA GLY A 56 18.11 7.09 -9.22
C GLY A 56 18.09 5.57 -9.35
N LYS A 57 19.25 4.97 -9.66
CA LYS A 57 19.42 3.51 -9.71
C LYS A 57 19.24 2.87 -8.33
N ALA A 58 19.73 3.52 -7.27
CA ALA A 58 19.54 3.05 -5.90
C ALA A 58 18.07 3.11 -5.47
N SER A 59 17.37 4.22 -5.76
CA SER A 59 15.93 4.36 -5.52
C SER A 59 15.12 3.31 -6.25
N LEU A 60 15.43 3.02 -7.53
CA LEU A 60 14.73 1.97 -8.26
C LEU A 60 14.98 0.58 -7.65
N ARG A 61 16.22 0.26 -7.23
CA ARG A 61 16.49 -0.99 -6.49
C ARG A 61 15.66 -1.07 -5.22
N PHE A 62 15.57 0.01 -4.46
CA PHE A 62 14.74 0.04 -3.25
C PHE A 62 13.26 -0.26 -3.58
N PHE A 63 12.70 0.40 -4.59
CA PHE A 63 11.31 0.18 -4.99
C PHE A 63 11.04 -1.27 -5.41
N ILE A 64 11.95 -1.90 -6.15
CA ILE A 64 11.78 -3.29 -6.59
C ILE A 64 12.03 -4.26 -5.43
N ASN A 65 13.17 -4.15 -4.76
CA ASN A 65 13.62 -5.14 -3.78
C ASN A 65 12.80 -5.10 -2.48
N LYS A 66 12.27 -3.94 -2.12
CA LYS A 66 11.58 -3.72 -0.85
C LYS A 66 10.10 -3.49 -1.07
N VAL A 67 9.73 -2.45 -1.82
CA VAL A 67 8.32 -2.03 -1.92
C VAL A 67 7.50 -3.03 -2.74
N ALA A 68 7.91 -3.34 -3.97
CA ALA A 68 7.20 -4.26 -4.84
C ALA A 68 7.20 -5.70 -4.32
N VAL A 69 8.27 -6.14 -3.65
CA VAL A 69 8.33 -7.43 -2.96
C VAL A 69 7.34 -7.48 -1.78
N LYS A 70 7.31 -6.46 -0.92
CA LYS A 70 6.35 -6.41 0.21
C LYS A 70 4.91 -6.28 -0.25
N ALA A 71 4.66 -5.60 -1.37
CA ALA A 71 3.35 -5.56 -2.03
C ALA A 71 2.96 -6.90 -2.69
N GLY A 72 3.89 -7.85 -2.78
CA GLY A 72 3.65 -9.15 -3.38
C GLY A 72 3.66 -9.14 -4.91
N TYR A 73 4.16 -8.08 -5.56
CA TYR A 73 4.20 -7.97 -7.04
C TYR A 73 5.43 -8.62 -7.66
N VAL A 74 6.49 -8.77 -6.88
CA VAL A 74 7.77 -9.35 -7.30
C VAL A 74 8.19 -10.39 -6.26
N TYR A 75 8.70 -11.54 -6.71
CA TYR A 75 9.28 -12.52 -5.80
C TYR A 75 10.55 -11.94 -5.13
N PRO A 76 10.83 -12.27 -3.85
CA PRO A 76 12.11 -11.94 -3.23
C PRO A 76 13.29 -12.42 -4.07
N ALA A 77 14.41 -11.69 -3.99
CA ALA A 77 15.64 -12.06 -4.69
C ALA A 77 16.08 -13.48 -4.30
N ASP A 78 16.38 -14.29 -5.30
CA ASP A 78 16.81 -15.68 -5.14
C ASP A 78 18.19 -15.87 -5.80
N PRO A 79 19.25 -16.16 -5.04
CA PRO A 79 20.58 -16.40 -5.59
C PRO A 79 20.63 -17.56 -6.61
N ALA A 80 19.70 -18.51 -6.54
CA ALA A 80 19.62 -19.64 -7.47
C ALA A 80 18.97 -19.27 -8.81
N ILE A 81 18.18 -18.20 -8.85
CA ILE A 81 17.46 -17.75 -10.05
C ILE A 81 17.75 -16.26 -10.27
N PRO A 82 18.85 -15.91 -10.97
CA PRO A 82 19.28 -14.52 -11.10
C PRO A 82 18.25 -13.69 -11.88
N GLY A 83 17.89 -12.54 -11.32
CA GLY A 83 16.93 -11.60 -11.88
C GLY A 83 15.67 -11.42 -11.04
N TRP A 84 14.88 -10.42 -11.40
CA TRP A 84 13.61 -10.10 -10.75
C TRP A 84 12.47 -10.81 -11.45
N ARG A 85 11.67 -11.55 -10.68
CA ARG A 85 10.57 -12.36 -11.17
C ARG A 85 9.24 -11.77 -10.75
N ILE A 86 8.32 -11.64 -11.69
CA ILE A 86 6.98 -11.13 -11.41
C ILE A 86 6.07 -12.22 -10.86
N THR A 87 5.23 -11.89 -9.88
CA THR A 87 4.18 -12.78 -9.34
C THR A 87 2.89 -12.70 -10.18
N PRO A 88 1.91 -13.60 -9.96
CA PRO A 88 0.57 -13.41 -10.51
C PRO A 88 -0.06 -12.06 -10.15
N GLU A 89 0.03 -11.66 -8.88
CA GLU A 89 -0.50 -10.38 -8.37
C GLU A 89 0.17 -9.19 -9.05
N GLY A 90 1.49 -9.27 -9.29
CA GLY A 90 2.22 -8.25 -10.04
C GLY A 90 1.74 -8.12 -11.49
N ARG A 91 1.34 -9.22 -12.14
CA ARG A 91 0.77 -9.19 -13.51
C ARG A 91 -0.60 -8.53 -13.53
N GLU A 92 -1.44 -8.84 -12.56
CA GLU A 92 -2.76 -8.21 -12.40
C GLU A 92 -2.62 -6.70 -12.15
N ALA A 93 -1.66 -6.30 -11.30
CA ALA A 93 -1.39 -4.89 -11.02
C ALA A 93 -0.99 -4.06 -12.24
N ILE A 94 -0.38 -4.67 -13.27
CA ILE A 94 -0.08 -3.98 -14.55
C ILE A 94 -1.36 -3.70 -15.36
N GLN A 95 -2.36 -4.58 -15.26
CA GLN A 95 -3.61 -4.49 -16.02
C GLN A 95 -4.55 -3.44 -15.41
N SER A 96 -4.43 -3.17 -14.11
CA SER A 96 -5.16 -2.08 -13.47
C SER A 96 -4.49 -0.73 -13.72
N GLU A 97 -5.27 0.28 -14.11
CA GLU A 97 -4.83 1.68 -14.02
C GLU A 97 -4.72 2.05 -12.53
N LEU A 98 -3.50 2.18 -12.00
CA LEU A 98 -3.33 2.78 -10.67
C LEU A 98 -3.47 4.29 -10.82
N PRO A 99 -4.19 4.95 -9.89
CA PRO A 99 -4.27 6.40 -9.86
C PRO A 99 -2.87 7.01 -9.80
N VAL A 100 -2.69 8.15 -10.45
CA VAL A 100 -1.45 8.94 -10.33
C VAL A 100 -1.51 9.81 -9.06
N GLN A 101 -2.71 10.26 -8.72
CA GLN A 101 -3.02 11.06 -7.54
C GLN A 101 -4.21 10.47 -6.79
N GLU A 102 -4.19 10.66 -5.48
CA GLU A 102 -5.25 10.25 -4.57
C GLU A 102 -5.76 11.51 -3.85
N GLU A 103 -7.07 11.55 -3.58
CA GLU A 103 -7.65 12.58 -2.74
C GLU A 103 -7.55 12.15 -1.27
N ALA A 104 -7.03 13.03 -0.43
CA ALA A 104 -7.00 12.89 1.02
C ALA A 104 -7.53 14.18 1.67
N VAL A 105 -7.74 14.15 2.99
CA VAL A 105 -8.10 15.37 3.75
C VAL A 105 -6.91 15.76 4.62
N ASN A 106 -6.51 17.04 4.58
CA ASN A 106 -5.55 17.56 5.53
C ASN A 106 -6.19 17.65 6.92
N VAL A 107 -5.60 17.02 7.92
CA VAL A 107 -6.22 16.88 9.25
C VAL A 107 -6.28 18.19 10.05
N ASP A 108 -5.45 19.16 9.68
CA ASP A 108 -5.35 20.45 10.37
C ASP A 108 -6.32 21.49 9.77
N THR A 109 -6.56 21.42 8.46
CA THR A 109 -7.43 22.38 7.74
C THR A 109 -8.79 21.82 7.36
N ASP A 110 -8.98 20.50 7.48
CA ASP A 110 -10.17 19.76 7.04
C ASP A 110 -10.51 19.97 5.56
N GLN A 111 -9.50 20.34 4.76
CA GLN A 111 -9.65 20.58 3.32
C GLN A 111 -9.18 19.37 2.51
N PRO A 112 -9.89 19.02 1.42
CA PRO A 112 -9.41 18.05 0.44
C PRO A 112 -8.09 18.50 -0.18
N ILE A 113 -7.14 17.58 -0.31
CA ILE A 113 -5.87 17.77 -0.99
C ILE A 113 -5.61 16.63 -1.96
N GLN A 114 -4.90 16.91 -3.05
CA GLN A 114 -4.43 15.90 -3.98
C GLN A 114 -3.00 15.54 -3.62
N ILE A 115 -2.75 14.24 -3.36
CA ILE A 115 -1.43 13.72 -3.03
C ILE A 115 -0.99 12.71 -4.10
N PRO A 116 0.33 12.53 -4.32
CA PRO A 116 0.81 11.44 -5.15
C PRO A 116 0.29 10.09 -4.64
N SER A 117 -0.16 9.23 -5.55
CA SER A 117 -0.64 7.90 -5.17
C SER A 117 0.44 7.12 -4.43
N ASN A 118 0.03 6.48 -3.34
CA ASN A 118 0.85 5.51 -2.62
C ASN A 118 0.32 4.09 -2.79
N SER A 119 -0.38 3.80 -3.88
CA SER A 119 -1.08 2.53 -4.13
C SER A 119 -0.18 1.30 -3.91
N VAL A 120 1.08 1.30 -4.36
CA VAL A 120 1.97 0.13 -4.16
C VAL A 120 2.43 0.01 -2.70
N ARG A 121 2.74 1.13 -2.04
CA ARG A 121 3.05 1.14 -0.60
C ARG A 121 1.82 0.75 0.23
N GLY A 122 0.63 1.16 -0.19
CA GLY A 122 -0.67 0.78 0.37
C GLY A 122 -0.87 -0.73 0.30
N ALA A 123 -0.62 -1.35 -0.86
CA ALA A 123 -0.66 -2.81 -0.99
C ALA A 123 0.36 -3.51 -0.07
N ALA A 124 1.58 -2.99 0.06
CA ALA A 124 2.56 -3.52 1.01
C ALA A 124 2.09 -3.37 2.47
N PHE A 125 1.42 -2.27 2.80
CA PHE A 125 0.86 -2.02 4.11
C PHE A 125 -0.34 -2.93 4.41
N GLU A 126 -1.21 -3.19 3.44
CA GLU A 126 -2.29 -4.17 3.53
C GLU A 126 -1.76 -5.57 3.87
N GLN A 127 -0.69 -6.02 3.19
CA GLN A 127 -0.06 -7.32 3.50
C GLN A 127 0.54 -7.35 4.92
N TYR A 128 1.12 -6.24 5.36
CA TYR A 128 1.58 -6.10 6.73
C TYR A 128 0.44 -6.19 7.74
N VAL A 129 -0.65 -5.44 7.51
CA VAL A 129 -1.83 -5.44 8.36
C VAL A 129 -2.51 -6.81 8.38
N LEU A 130 -2.57 -7.53 7.26
CA LEU A 130 -3.09 -8.91 7.24
C LEU A 130 -2.31 -9.84 8.17
N ARG A 131 -0.98 -9.71 8.24
CA ARG A 131 -0.16 -10.47 9.21
C ARG A 131 -0.49 -10.07 10.65
N LEU A 132 -0.71 -8.77 10.90
CA LEU A 132 -1.14 -8.26 12.20
C LEU A 132 -2.51 -8.78 12.62
N LEU A 133 -3.49 -8.72 11.73
CA LEU A 133 -4.85 -9.23 11.95
C LEU A 133 -4.85 -10.73 12.28
N LYS A 134 -4.03 -11.53 11.60
CA LYS A 134 -3.86 -12.96 11.91
C LYS A 134 -3.30 -13.22 13.32
N LYS A 135 -2.54 -12.27 13.89
CA LYS A 135 -2.05 -12.37 15.28
C LYS A 135 -3.06 -11.84 16.29
N LEU A 136 -3.78 -10.77 15.97
CA LEU A 136 -4.83 -10.19 16.83
C LEU A 136 -6.04 -11.13 16.95
N TYR A 137 -6.37 -11.81 15.85
CA TYR A 137 -7.55 -12.65 15.72
C TYR A 137 -7.13 -14.04 15.21
N PRO A 138 -6.45 -14.86 16.05
CA PRO A 138 -5.89 -16.15 15.64
C PRO A 138 -6.96 -17.20 15.29
N TYR A 139 -8.22 -16.96 15.68
CA TYR A 139 -9.36 -17.84 15.41
C TYR A 139 -10.23 -17.35 14.26
N HIS A 140 -9.70 -16.48 13.39
CA HIS A 140 -10.41 -15.98 12.22
C HIS A 140 -9.69 -16.39 10.93
N THR A 141 -10.48 -16.84 9.95
CA THR A 141 -10.02 -17.00 8.57
C THR A 141 -10.21 -15.68 7.84
N TRP A 142 -9.16 -15.19 7.20
CA TRP A 142 -9.12 -13.87 6.57
C TRP A 142 -9.19 -13.97 5.05
N TYR A 143 -10.12 -13.22 4.44
CA TYR A 143 -10.28 -13.11 3.00
C TYR A 143 -9.90 -11.70 2.54
N HIS A 144 -8.95 -11.60 1.61
CA HIS A 144 -8.52 -10.35 0.98
C HIS A 144 -9.45 -10.01 -0.19
N GLN A 145 -10.29 -8.98 -0.05
CA GLN A 145 -11.25 -8.56 -1.09
C GLN A 145 -10.56 -7.91 -2.30
N GLY A 146 -9.40 -7.27 -2.10
CA GLY A 146 -8.61 -6.60 -3.13
C GLY A 146 -8.15 -7.44 -4.34
N GLN A 147 -8.21 -8.78 -4.30
CA GLN A 147 -8.00 -9.63 -5.49
C GLN A 147 -9.18 -9.58 -6.48
N HIS A 148 -10.32 -9.01 -6.08
CA HIS A 148 -11.51 -8.83 -6.91
C HIS A 148 -12.05 -7.39 -6.78
N LYS A 149 -11.24 -6.39 -7.16
CA LYS A 149 -11.59 -4.95 -7.06
C LYS A 149 -12.97 -4.59 -7.65
N GLY A 150 -13.44 -5.30 -8.68
CA GLY A 150 -14.77 -5.08 -9.26
C GLY A 150 -15.95 -5.41 -8.33
N ALA A 151 -15.72 -6.16 -7.24
CA ALA A 151 -16.72 -6.51 -6.24
C ALA A 151 -16.39 -5.95 -4.84
N GLU A 152 -15.35 -5.13 -4.72
CA GLU A 152 -14.87 -4.58 -3.46
C GLU A 152 -15.83 -3.50 -2.95
N ARG A 153 -16.56 -3.83 -1.88
CA ARG A 153 -17.59 -2.97 -1.29
C ARG A 153 -17.04 -2.05 -0.19
N GLY A 154 -15.79 -1.61 -0.27
CA GLY A 154 -15.18 -0.73 0.75
C GLY A 154 -14.67 -1.45 2.00
N LEU A 155 -14.26 -2.71 1.85
CA LEU A 155 -13.51 -3.43 2.88
C LEU A 155 -12.38 -4.17 2.17
N ASP A 156 -11.17 -4.08 2.70
CA ASP A 156 -10.01 -4.80 2.17
C ASP A 156 -9.99 -6.23 2.68
N PHE A 157 -10.41 -6.44 3.93
CA PHE A 157 -10.44 -7.75 4.56
C PHE A 157 -11.78 -8.07 5.21
N ILE A 158 -12.15 -9.35 5.15
CA ILE A 158 -13.24 -9.92 5.94
C ILE A 158 -12.70 -11.13 6.71
N GLY A 159 -12.81 -11.08 8.02
CA GLY A 159 -12.46 -12.17 8.93
C GLY A 159 -13.70 -12.94 9.38
N TYR A 160 -13.70 -14.26 9.23
CA TYR A 160 -14.76 -15.14 9.73
C TYR A 160 -14.22 -16.02 10.86
N GLN A 161 -14.92 -16.03 11.98
CA GLN A 161 -14.57 -16.86 13.13
C GLN A 161 -14.62 -18.35 12.76
N VAL A 162 -13.60 -19.08 13.19
CA VAL A 162 -13.48 -20.53 13.08
C VAL A 162 -13.87 -21.15 14.41
N GLY A 163 -14.96 -21.92 14.42
CA GLY A 163 -15.54 -22.47 15.64
C GLY A 163 -16.44 -21.47 16.37
N ILE A 164 -16.85 -21.82 17.59
CA ILE A 164 -17.68 -20.96 18.43
C ILE A 164 -16.81 -20.54 19.62
N ILE A 165 -16.45 -19.26 19.66
CA ILE A 165 -15.79 -18.66 20.81
C ILE A 165 -16.72 -17.59 21.34
N GLU A 166 -17.21 -17.80 22.56
CA GLU A 166 -18.09 -16.85 23.23
C GLU A 166 -17.42 -15.48 23.34
N ASN A 167 -18.22 -14.42 23.20
CA ASN A 167 -17.79 -13.03 23.32
C ASN A 167 -16.79 -12.53 22.26
N GLN A 168 -16.62 -13.24 21.14
CA GLN A 168 -15.88 -12.74 19.97
C GLN A 168 -16.80 -12.46 18.78
N PRO A 169 -16.48 -11.46 17.94
CA PRO A 169 -17.26 -11.20 16.72
C PRO A 169 -17.13 -12.36 15.74
N LYS A 170 -18.25 -12.80 15.15
CA LYS A 170 -18.26 -13.88 14.16
C LYS A 170 -17.74 -13.39 12.82
N VAL A 171 -18.03 -12.13 12.48
CA VAL A 171 -17.59 -11.47 11.24
C VAL A 171 -16.94 -10.14 11.56
N ILE A 172 -15.70 -9.95 11.09
CA ILE A 172 -14.95 -8.69 11.21
C ILE A 172 -14.75 -8.11 9.82
N GLY A 173 -15.15 -6.86 9.60
CA GLY A 173 -14.81 -6.10 8.40
C GLY A 173 -13.69 -5.12 8.66
N VAL A 174 -12.68 -5.09 7.80
CA VAL A 174 -11.52 -4.21 7.96
C VAL A 174 -11.28 -3.39 6.70
N GLN A 175 -11.09 -2.09 6.85
CA GLN A 175 -10.50 -1.23 5.84
C GLN A 175 -9.14 -0.73 6.33
N VAL A 176 -8.18 -0.74 5.44
CA VAL A 176 -6.80 -0.31 5.63
C VAL A 176 -6.51 0.85 4.70
N LYS A 177 -5.78 1.85 5.19
CA LYS A 177 -5.31 2.98 4.40
C LYS A 177 -3.89 3.38 4.77
N PHE A 178 -3.09 3.71 3.77
CA PHE A 178 -1.72 4.17 3.96
C PHE A 178 -1.61 5.66 3.64
N HIS A 179 -1.70 6.48 4.68
CA HIS A 179 -1.66 7.95 4.62
C HIS A 179 -0.45 8.52 5.36
N SER A 180 -0.10 9.77 5.07
CA SER A 180 0.87 10.51 5.87
C SER A 180 0.27 10.86 7.24
N PRO A 181 1.10 11.16 8.27
CA PRO A 181 0.61 11.55 9.59
C PRO A 181 -0.32 12.79 9.60
N THR A 182 -0.22 13.64 8.58
CA THR A 182 -0.97 14.88 8.39
C THR A 182 -2.20 14.73 7.50
N THR A 183 -2.49 13.51 7.03
CA THR A 183 -3.61 13.24 6.14
C THR A 183 -4.58 12.20 6.69
N ALA A 184 -5.83 12.36 6.30
CA ALA A 184 -6.94 11.47 6.58
C ALA A 184 -7.56 10.93 5.28
N PRO A 185 -8.28 9.79 5.35
CA PRO A 185 -9.06 9.30 4.22
C PRO A 185 -10.03 10.35 3.70
N SER A 186 -10.30 10.35 2.40
CA SER A 186 -11.34 11.22 1.82
C SER A 186 -12.74 10.87 2.36
N ALA A 187 -13.67 11.82 2.27
CA ALA A 187 -15.07 11.59 2.62
C ALA A 187 -15.69 10.44 1.81
N GLN A 188 -15.28 10.28 0.54
CA GLN A 188 -15.73 9.20 -0.32
C GLN A 188 -15.21 7.84 0.18
N GLU A 189 -13.92 7.73 0.53
CA GLU A 189 -13.35 6.49 1.06
C GLU A 189 -13.99 6.10 2.39
N TRP A 190 -14.18 7.07 3.28
CA TRP A 190 -14.82 6.86 4.57
C TRP A 190 -16.28 6.38 4.40
N SER A 191 -17.04 7.03 3.53
CA SER A 191 -18.42 6.62 3.21
C SER A 191 -18.48 5.22 2.59
N LYS A 192 -17.53 4.89 1.69
CA LYS A 192 -17.42 3.56 1.08
C LYS A 192 -17.17 2.49 2.15
N PHE A 193 -16.32 2.79 3.13
CA PHE A 193 -16.06 1.91 4.27
C PHE A 193 -17.31 1.65 5.11
N LEU A 194 -18.01 2.71 5.53
CA LEU A 194 -19.24 2.58 6.32
C LEU A 194 -20.31 1.77 5.55
N ALA A 195 -20.49 2.05 4.27
CA ALA A 195 -21.39 1.30 3.40
C ALA A 195 -20.99 -0.18 3.30
N GLY A 196 -19.70 -0.47 3.24
CA GLY A 196 -19.15 -1.82 3.23
C GLY A 196 -19.46 -2.62 4.49
N CYS A 197 -19.25 -2.02 5.66
CA CYS A 197 -19.62 -2.60 6.95
C CYS A 197 -21.11 -2.98 6.98
N PHE A 198 -21.99 -2.06 6.57
CA PHE A 198 -23.43 -2.31 6.54
C PHE A 198 -23.80 -3.42 5.54
N ALA A 199 -23.30 -3.34 4.30
CA ALA A 199 -23.62 -4.28 3.23
C ALA A 199 -23.16 -5.72 3.55
N ARG A 200 -22.10 -5.87 4.34
CA ARG A 200 -21.55 -7.18 4.76
C ARG A 200 -22.07 -7.66 6.11
N ARG A 201 -22.84 -6.85 6.84
CA ARG A 201 -23.38 -7.17 8.18
C ARG A 201 -22.29 -7.67 9.13
N VAL A 202 -21.20 -6.92 9.22
CA VAL A 202 -20.07 -7.26 10.09
C VAL A 202 -20.49 -7.06 11.55
N ASP A 203 -20.04 -7.95 12.44
CA ASP A 203 -20.28 -7.81 13.89
C ASP A 203 -19.33 -6.78 14.51
N GLN A 204 -18.12 -6.66 13.94
CA GLN A 204 -17.13 -5.65 14.31
C GLN A 204 -16.57 -5.00 13.04
N ALA A 205 -16.54 -3.67 13.02
CA ALA A 205 -15.85 -2.88 12.01
C ALA A 205 -14.52 -2.38 12.57
N VAL A 206 -13.45 -2.51 11.79
CA VAL A 206 -12.12 -2.02 12.13
C VAL A 206 -11.62 -1.12 11.00
N PHE A 207 -11.10 0.05 11.35
CA PHE A 207 -10.44 0.95 10.42
C PHE A 207 -8.99 1.14 10.84
N ILE A 208 -8.06 0.86 9.93
CA ILE A 208 -6.61 0.91 10.21
C ILE A 208 -5.97 1.90 9.25
N THR A 209 -5.33 2.96 9.76
CA THR A 209 -4.65 3.95 8.92
C THR A 209 -3.31 4.36 9.50
N SER A 210 -2.29 4.53 8.65
CA SER A 210 -1.01 5.12 9.09
C SER A 210 -1.08 6.64 9.30
N GLY A 211 -2.10 7.29 8.74
CA GLY A 211 -2.41 8.69 8.98
C GLY A 211 -3.32 8.88 10.19
N ARG A 212 -4.26 9.82 10.10
CA ARG A 212 -5.23 10.12 11.16
C ARG A 212 -6.65 10.18 10.59
N LEU A 213 -7.64 10.27 11.45
CA LEU A 213 -9.02 10.64 11.10
C LEU A 213 -9.27 12.12 11.38
N THR A 214 -10.18 12.72 10.59
CA THR A 214 -10.72 14.06 10.91
C THR A 214 -11.59 14.00 12.17
N SER A 215 -11.91 15.16 12.75
CA SER A 215 -12.80 15.25 13.92
C SER A 215 -14.19 14.66 13.63
N GLU A 216 -14.71 14.89 12.43
CA GLU A 216 -16.00 14.32 12.00
C GLU A 216 -15.92 12.79 11.86
N GLN A 217 -14.90 12.27 11.18
CA GLN A 217 -14.69 10.83 11.02
C GLN A 217 -14.54 10.13 12.39
N ARG A 218 -13.82 10.74 13.35
CA ARG A 218 -13.73 10.21 14.72
C ARG A 218 -15.08 10.18 15.44
N ARG A 219 -15.88 11.24 15.30
CA ARG A 219 -17.23 11.29 15.86
C ARG A 219 -18.08 10.15 15.31
N GLU A 220 -18.11 9.99 13.99
CA GLU A 220 -18.85 8.92 13.31
C GLU A 220 -18.35 7.53 13.70
N ALA A 221 -17.03 7.33 13.80
CA ALA A 221 -16.45 6.08 14.27
C ALA A 221 -16.93 5.73 15.69
N GLY A 222 -17.01 6.72 16.59
CA GLY A 222 -17.53 6.54 17.94
C GLY A 222 -19.02 6.16 17.96
N GLU A 223 -19.84 6.87 17.18
CA GLU A 223 -21.28 6.60 17.05
C GLU A 223 -21.56 5.20 16.48
N ALA A 224 -20.77 4.78 15.48
CA ALA A 224 -20.87 3.47 14.84
C ALA A 224 -20.09 2.35 15.56
N ARG A 225 -19.43 2.65 16.69
CA ARG A 225 -18.59 1.70 17.47
C ARG A 225 -17.51 1.00 16.64
N ILE A 226 -16.88 1.74 15.74
CA ILE A 226 -15.80 1.27 14.90
C ILE A 226 -14.51 1.25 15.72
N LEU A 227 -13.77 0.14 15.68
CA LEU A 227 -12.44 0.07 16.24
C LEU A 227 -11.47 0.80 15.31
N VAL A 228 -10.91 1.92 15.74
CA VAL A 228 -9.93 2.69 14.97
C VAL A 228 -8.52 2.40 15.48
N ILE A 229 -7.62 2.03 14.58
CA ILE A 229 -6.18 1.93 14.81
C ILE A 229 -5.54 2.97 13.88
N GLU A 230 -5.21 4.14 14.40
CA GLU A 230 -4.65 5.24 13.62
C GLU A 230 -3.23 5.61 14.07
N GLY A 231 -2.41 6.03 13.11
CA GLY A 231 -1.06 6.50 13.35
C GLY A 231 -0.01 5.38 13.40
N GLN A 232 1.17 5.70 12.89
CA GLN A 232 2.30 4.76 12.81
C GLN A 232 2.76 4.26 14.18
N GLU A 233 2.73 5.12 15.20
CA GLU A 233 3.13 4.78 16.57
C GLU A 233 2.24 3.69 17.17
N GLU A 234 0.92 3.84 17.04
CA GLU A 234 -0.03 2.88 17.59
C GLU A 234 0.05 1.54 16.84
N ILE A 235 0.13 1.57 15.51
CA ILE A 235 0.33 0.36 14.71
C ILE A 235 1.62 -0.36 15.13
N THR A 236 2.70 0.39 15.34
CA THR A 236 4.00 -0.17 15.78
C THR A 236 3.93 -0.73 17.19
N ARG A 237 3.22 -0.06 18.11
CA ARG A 237 3.00 -0.52 19.48
C ARG A 237 2.24 -1.84 19.49
N ILE A 238 1.12 -1.93 18.77
CA ILE A 238 0.32 -3.16 18.66
C ILE A 238 1.16 -4.27 18.02
N ALA A 239 1.86 -4.00 16.93
CA ALA A 239 2.72 -5.00 16.29
C ALA A 239 3.79 -5.55 17.25
N SER A 240 4.43 -4.68 18.02
CA SER A 240 5.44 -5.08 19.01
C SER A 240 4.85 -5.98 20.10
N LEU A 241 3.65 -5.69 20.59
CA LEU A 241 2.94 -6.56 21.55
C LEU A 241 2.68 -7.96 21.00
N HIS A 242 2.54 -8.09 19.67
CA HIS A 242 2.30 -9.35 18.98
C HIS A 242 3.56 -9.93 18.31
N GLN A 243 4.76 -9.43 18.67
CA GLN A 243 6.05 -9.88 18.13
C GLN A 243 6.12 -9.83 16.60
N ILE A 244 5.51 -8.80 16.01
CA ILE A 244 5.63 -8.47 14.59
C ILE A 244 6.62 -7.31 14.46
N GLU A 245 7.59 -7.46 13.56
CA GLU A 245 8.55 -6.40 13.23
C GLU A 245 7.84 -5.12 12.77
N LYS A 246 8.39 -3.95 13.08
CA LYS A 246 7.87 -2.66 12.60
C LYS A 246 7.72 -2.66 11.08
N PHE A 247 6.67 -2.00 10.58
CA PHE A 247 6.55 -1.72 9.15
C PHE A 247 7.61 -0.68 8.73
N ASP A 248 8.68 -1.18 8.14
CA ASP A 248 9.89 -0.47 7.72
C ASP A 248 9.74 0.43 6.48
N LEU A 249 8.52 0.67 6.00
CA LEU A 249 8.21 1.65 4.95
C LEU A 249 7.54 2.92 5.50
N PHE A 250 7.34 3.00 6.82
CA PHE A 250 6.88 4.22 7.49
C PHE A 250 7.90 5.37 7.40
N ASP A 251 9.16 5.06 7.68
CA ASP A 251 10.25 6.04 7.86
C ASP A 251 10.65 6.74 6.53
N GLU A 252 10.13 6.26 5.40
CA GLU A 252 10.52 6.67 4.04
C GLU A 252 9.49 7.63 3.40
N LEU A 253 8.59 8.18 4.23
CA LEU A 253 7.69 9.29 3.88
C LEU A 253 8.27 10.64 4.32
N GLU A 254 9.09 10.68 5.37
CA GLU A 254 9.66 11.91 5.93
C GLU A 254 10.86 12.42 5.11
N ASP A 255 11.67 11.51 4.55
CA ASP A 255 12.84 11.87 3.73
C ASP A 255 12.48 12.48 2.35
N ARG A 256 11.20 12.56 2.00
CA ARG A 256 10.72 13.20 0.76
C ARG A 256 10.39 14.68 0.90
N GLU A 257 10.28 15.22 2.11
CA GLU A 257 10.18 16.67 2.32
C GLU A 257 11.57 17.36 2.30
N LEU A 258 12.66 16.59 2.22
CA LEU A 258 14.04 17.06 2.17
C LEU A 258 14.74 16.85 0.81
N LEU A 259 14.00 16.42 -0.23
CA LEU A 259 14.47 16.21 -1.61
C LEU A 259 13.58 16.98 -2.60
#